data_AF-A0A933SIU9-F1
#
_entry.id   AF-A0A933SIU9-F1
#
_cell.length_a   1.000
_cell.length_b   1.000
_cell.length_c   1.000
_cell.angle_alpha   90.00
_cell.angle_beta   90.00
_cell.angle_gamma   90.00
#
_symmetry.space_group_name_H-M   'P 1'
#
loop_
_entity.id
_entity.type
_entity.pdbx_description
1 polymer ?
#
loop_
_entity_poly.entity_id
_entity_poly.type
_entity_poly.pdbx_seq_one_letter_code
_entity_poly.pdbx_strand_id
1 'polypeptide(L)'
;MIKKILLSLLILFLIFSSVLGILAYKFAKEIPDASLIKNYRPDMSTEVYDISGKVIAHYFDRKNRIWAPLSGITGTLKDAVITAEDDTFFEHKGFNYNEMWNAFLEDIKKWKFVRGGSTITQQLAKNVFLYKKKTIERKIKEVFLTYQIEKILTKERILELYLNEVEWGDSIYGIEASSRFYFDKPASEINLAESAILASMLPNPKYFDPYKRLSRVIKRQQRILQLMLEAKKISKDEYEDALRYKIILREDKTDKRFNIENLKYKNGMEKACYNLLIEEYLTERFGEDRVYRGGMKIKTGFDLELHNAIAAIIDNKNITPSENVLIALEGEVIKSINCLPEDYNVDILKDKIDALGQPYNYKIINEDEIPWEGLIIETR
;
A
#
# COMPACT_ATOMS: atom_id res chain seq x y z
N MET A 1 -50.52 -4.93 -36.81
CA MET A 1 -49.15 -4.43 -36.56
C MET A 1 -48.67 -4.67 -35.13
N ILE A 2 -49.45 -4.30 -34.10
CA ILE A 2 -49.07 -4.45 -32.67
C ILE A 2 -48.67 -5.87 -32.26
N LYS A 3 -49.43 -6.91 -32.67
CA LYS A 3 -49.09 -8.32 -32.36
C LYS A 3 -47.73 -8.76 -32.94
N LYS A 4 -47.35 -8.26 -34.13
CA LYS A 4 -46.05 -8.55 -34.75
C LYS A 4 -44.91 -7.87 -33.99
N ILE A 5 -45.12 -6.62 -33.56
CA ILE A 5 -44.15 -5.86 -32.74
C ILE A 5 -43.94 -6.54 -31.38
N LEU A 6 -45.01 -6.93 -30.69
CA LEU A 6 -44.93 -7.64 -29.40
C LEU A 6 -44.22 -8.99 -29.54
N LEU A 7 -44.51 -9.75 -30.61
CA LEU A 7 -43.84 -11.02 -30.88
C LEU A 7 -42.34 -10.82 -31.17
N SER A 8 -41.97 -9.79 -31.94
CA SER A 8 -40.57 -9.44 -32.18
C SER A 8 -39.84 -9.03 -30.90
N LEU A 9 -40.46 -8.24 -30.02
CA LEU A 9 -39.88 -7.86 -28.72
C LEU A 9 -39.70 -9.08 -27.81
N LEU A 10 -40.66 -10.01 -27.79
CA LEU A 10 -40.58 -11.23 -27.01
C LEU A 10 -39.43 -12.14 -27.51
N ILE A 11 -39.29 -12.30 -28.83
CA ILE A 11 -38.20 -13.07 -29.43
C ILE A 11 -36.85 -12.41 -29.09
N LEU A 12 -36.75 -11.09 -29.20
CA LEU A 12 -35.54 -10.35 -28.84
C LEU A 12 -35.19 -10.52 -27.35
N PHE A 13 -36.18 -10.47 -26.47
CA PHE A 13 -36.02 -10.70 -25.04
C PHE A 13 -35.56 -12.12 -24.72
N LEU A 14 -36.13 -13.14 -25.39
CA LEU A 14 -35.73 -14.54 -25.21
C LEU A 14 -34.31 -14.79 -25.70
N ILE A 15 -33.94 -14.26 -26.88
CA ILE A 15 -32.56 -14.34 -27.40
C ILE A 15 -31.59 -13.64 -26.43
N PHE A 16 -31.93 -12.44 -25.98
CA PHE A 16 -31.11 -11.70 -25.02
C PHE A 16 -30.94 -12.47 -23.70
N SER A 17 -32.02 -13.05 -23.18
CA SER A 17 -32.00 -13.87 -21.96
C SER A 17 -31.19 -15.16 -22.13
N SER A 18 -31.25 -15.78 -23.31
CA SER A 18 -30.46 -16.97 -23.66
C SER A 18 -28.97 -16.67 -23.71
N VAL A 19 -28.60 -15.56 -24.37
CA VAL A 19 -27.22 -15.06 -24.45
C VAL A 19 -26.71 -14.71 -23.05
N LEU A 20 -27.50 -14.00 -22.24
CA LEU A 20 -27.18 -13.72 -20.84
C LEU A 20 -27.00 -15.00 -20.02
N GLY A 21 -27.86 -16.00 -20.22
CA GLY A 21 -27.77 -17.30 -19.53
C GLY A 21 -26.50 -18.07 -19.88
N ILE A 22 -26.12 -18.10 -21.16
CA ILE A 22 -24.87 -18.73 -21.62
C ILE A 22 -23.65 -18.00 -21.06
N LEU A 23 -23.65 -16.66 -21.09
CA LEU A 23 -22.58 -15.84 -20.50
C LEU A 23 -22.49 -16.05 -19.00
N ALA A 24 -23.62 -16.04 -18.29
CA ALA A 24 -23.70 -16.30 -16.86
C ALA A 24 -23.15 -17.70 -16.51
N TYR A 25 -23.53 -18.74 -17.26
CA TYR A 25 -23.03 -20.09 -17.05
C TYR A 25 -21.52 -20.20 -17.30
N LYS A 26 -21.02 -19.61 -18.39
CA LYS A 26 -19.58 -19.57 -18.68
C LYS A 26 -18.81 -18.87 -17.57
N PHE A 27 -19.28 -17.68 -17.15
CA PHE A 27 -18.61 -16.92 -16.11
C PHE A 27 -18.73 -17.56 -14.73
N ALA A 28 -19.84 -18.22 -14.41
CA ALA A 28 -20.00 -18.96 -13.17
C ALA A 28 -18.91 -20.04 -13.00
N LYS A 29 -18.43 -20.65 -14.09
CA LYS A 29 -17.31 -21.60 -14.07
C LYS A 29 -15.94 -20.95 -13.91
N GLU A 30 -15.81 -19.66 -14.23
CA GLU A 30 -14.55 -18.90 -14.10
C GLU A 30 -14.48 -18.11 -12.78
N ILE A 31 -15.56 -18.07 -12.00
CA ILE A 31 -15.57 -17.41 -10.69
C ILE A 31 -14.75 -18.25 -9.70
N PRO A 32 -13.84 -17.63 -8.92
CA PRO A 32 -13.07 -18.32 -7.90
C PRO A 32 -13.98 -19.00 -6.89
N ASP A 33 -13.53 -20.15 -6.39
CA ASP A 33 -14.21 -20.90 -5.34
C ASP A 33 -14.48 -19.99 -4.11
N ALA A 34 -15.59 -20.24 -3.42
CA ALA A 34 -15.95 -19.48 -2.23
C ALA A 34 -14.86 -19.52 -1.15
N SER A 35 -14.10 -20.62 -1.06
CA SER A 35 -12.94 -20.77 -0.18
C SER A 35 -11.82 -19.78 -0.52
N LEU A 36 -11.56 -19.50 -1.81
CA LEU A 36 -10.57 -18.51 -2.23
C LEU A 36 -10.99 -17.10 -1.82
N ILE A 37 -12.28 -16.77 -1.93
CA ILE A 37 -12.81 -15.46 -1.48
C ILE A 37 -12.71 -15.36 0.04
N LYS A 38 -13.12 -16.40 0.77
CA LYS A 38 -13.13 -16.42 2.24
C LYS A 38 -11.72 -16.31 2.82
N ASN A 39 -10.77 -17.03 2.25
CA ASN A 39 -9.40 -17.14 2.75
C ASN A 39 -8.42 -16.23 2.00
N TYR A 40 -8.92 -15.28 1.19
CA TYR A 40 -8.07 -14.38 0.42
C TYR A 40 -7.08 -13.65 1.33
N ARG A 41 -5.80 -13.78 0.99
CA ARG A 41 -4.70 -13.05 1.61
C ARG A 41 -3.94 -12.33 0.49
N PRO A 42 -3.85 -11.00 0.53
CA PRO A 42 -3.05 -10.25 -0.44
C PRO A 42 -1.55 -10.47 -0.19
N ASP A 43 -0.76 -10.40 -1.26
CA ASP A 43 0.70 -10.29 -1.18
C ASP A 43 1.08 -9.08 -0.32
N MET A 44 2.08 -9.21 0.53
CA MET A 44 2.48 -8.19 1.48
C MET A 44 3.97 -7.89 1.34
N SER A 45 4.35 -6.64 1.58
CA SER A 45 5.74 -6.26 1.72
C SER A 45 6.35 -6.84 2.98
N THR A 46 7.60 -7.28 2.88
CA THR A 46 8.41 -7.58 4.06
C THR A 46 8.92 -6.30 4.68
N GLU A 47 8.87 -6.22 6.01
CA GLU A 47 9.32 -5.07 6.80
C GLU A 47 10.52 -5.49 7.67
N VAL A 48 11.62 -4.75 7.59
CA VAL A 48 12.81 -4.92 8.44
C VAL A 48 12.85 -3.81 9.47
N TYR A 49 12.95 -4.18 10.74
CA TYR A 49 12.93 -3.30 11.89
C TYR A 49 14.29 -3.24 12.56
N ASP A 50 14.72 -2.04 12.93
CA ASP A 50 15.89 -1.83 13.80
C ASP A 50 15.57 -2.18 15.27
N ILE A 51 16.57 -2.06 16.13
CA ILE A 51 16.49 -2.35 17.56
C ILE A 51 15.48 -1.45 18.30
N SER A 52 15.18 -0.26 17.77
CA SER A 52 14.18 0.67 18.33
C SER A 52 12.74 0.35 17.86
N GLY A 53 12.59 -0.61 16.93
CA GLY A 53 11.32 -0.94 16.30
C GLY A 53 10.94 0.00 15.15
N LYS A 54 11.88 0.82 14.66
CA LYS A 54 11.70 1.64 13.48
C LYS A 54 11.94 0.80 12.23
N VAL A 55 11.10 0.99 11.22
CA VAL A 55 11.26 0.26 9.96
C VAL A 55 12.38 0.89 9.14
N ILE A 56 13.34 0.07 8.72
CA ILE A 56 14.56 0.47 8.00
C ILE A 56 14.65 -0.10 6.58
N ALA A 57 13.90 -1.17 6.28
CA ALA A 57 13.80 -1.71 4.94
C ALA A 57 12.43 -2.30 4.61
N HIS A 58 12.03 -2.18 3.35
CA HIS A 58 10.79 -2.71 2.79
C HIS A 58 11.12 -3.46 1.51
N TYR A 59 10.76 -4.74 1.46
CA TYR A 59 10.95 -5.55 0.27
C TYR A 59 9.61 -5.89 -0.35
N PHE A 60 9.45 -5.54 -1.62
CA PHE A 60 8.26 -5.85 -2.40
C PHE A 60 8.59 -5.95 -3.89
N ASP A 61 7.81 -6.74 -4.62
CA ASP A 61 7.93 -6.87 -6.08
C ASP A 61 7.33 -5.64 -6.78
N ARG A 62 5.99 -5.56 -6.83
CA ARG A 62 5.27 -4.49 -7.58
C ARG A 62 4.30 -3.67 -6.74
N LYS A 63 3.91 -4.17 -5.57
CA LYS A 63 2.92 -3.55 -4.70
C LYS A 63 3.54 -3.41 -3.31
N ASN A 64 3.91 -2.19 -2.94
CA ASN A 64 4.26 -1.86 -1.57
C ASN A 64 2.98 -1.90 -0.73
N ARG A 65 2.81 -2.94 0.08
CA ARG A 65 1.62 -3.16 0.90
C ARG A 65 2.01 -3.53 2.31
N ILE A 66 1.45 -2.79 3.27
CA ILE A 66 1.53 -3.09 4.70
C ILE A 66 0.11 -3.35 5.20
N TRP A 67 -0.05 -4.40 6.01
CA TRP A 67 -1.37 -4.83 6.46
C TRP A 67 -1.77 -4.02 7.68
N ALA A 68 -2.90 -3.32 7.62
CA ALA A 68 -3.58 -2.80 8.79
C ALA A 68 -4.87 -3.61 9.06
N PRO A 69 -5.04 -4.20 10.26
CA PRO A 69 -6.35 -4.68 10.64
C PRO A 69 -7.34 -3.50 10.74
N LEU A 70 -8.63 -3.74 10.54
CA LEU A 70 -9.65 -2.67 10.54
C LEU A 70 -9.70 -1.88 11.87
N SER A 71 -9.32 -2.53 12.98
CA SER A 71 -9.19 -1.92 14.31
C SER A 71 -7.98 -0.99 14.42
N GLY A 72 -6.95 -1.17 13.59
CA GLY A 72 -5.76 -0.31 13.52
C GLY A 72 -5.92 0.90 12.60
N ILE A 73 -7.14 1.17 12.12
CA ILE A 73 -7.44 2.30 11.23
C ILE A 73 -8.42 3.23 11.94
N THR A 74 -8.11 4.54 11.98
CA THR A 74 -8.98 5.53 12.66
C THR A 74 -10.40 5.52 12.10
N GLY A 75 -11.38 5.81 12.97
CA GLY A 75 -12.79 5.93 12.57
C GLY A 75 -12.98 6.99 11.48
N THR A 76 -12.37 8.15 11.65
CA THR A 76 -12.41 9.26 10.68
C THR A 76 -11.87 8.88 9.31
N LEU A 77 -10.84 8.04 9.25
CA LEU A 77 -10.28 7.57 7.99
C LEU A 77 -11.19 6.58 7.29
N LYS A 78 -11.75 5.61 8.02
CA LYS A 78 -12.78 4.70 7.48
C LYS A 78 -13.96 5.50 6.94
N ASP A 79 -14.44 6.48 7.71
CA ASP A 79 -15.57 7.31 7.34
C ASP A 79 -15.31 8.21 6.14
N ALA A 80 -14.12 8.81 6.04
CA ALA A 80 -13.74 9.61 4.89
C ALA A 80 -13.73 8.78 3.60
N VAL A 81 -13.20 7.55 3.65
CA VAL A 81 -13.18 6.63 2.51
C VAL A 81 -14.59 6.21 2.11
N ILE A 82 -15.40 5.77 3.08
CA ILE A 82 -16.80 5.39 2.84
C ILE A 82 -17.56 6.56 2.22
N THR A 83 -17.44 7.76 2.78
CA THR A 83 -18.14 8.95 2.27
C THR A 83 -17.70 9.34 0.86
N ALA A 84 -16.43 9.14 0.53
CA ALA A 84 -15.89 9.49 -0.78
C ALA A 84 -16.25 8.48 -1.87
N GLU A 85 -16.32 7.18 -1.54
CA GLU A 85 -16.42 6.10 -2.52
C GLU A 85 -17.81 5.43 -2.55
N ASP A 86 -18.49 5.32 -1.40
CA ASP A 86 -19.72 4.54 -1.23
C ASP A 86 -20.44 4.89 0.09
N ASP A 87 -21.11 6.04 0.13
CA ASP A 87 -21.64 6.66 1.37
C ASP A 87 -22.66 5.81 2.14
N THR A 88 -23.37 4.92 1.44
CA THR A 88 -24.35 3.97 1.97
C THR A 88 -23.82 2.54 2.02
N PHE A 89 -22.50 2.35 2.05
CA PHE A 89 -21.81 1.05 2.01
C PHE A 89 -22.42 -0.02 2.93
N PHE A 90 -22.78 0.36 4.17
CA PHE A 90 -23.34 -0.56 5.16
C PHE A 90 -24.82 -0.88 4.94
N GLU A 91 -25.53 -0.11 4.11
CA GLU A 91 -26.97 -0.24 3.89
C GLU A 91 -27.30 -1.20 2.75
N HIS A 92 -26.45 -1.27 1.72
CA HIS A 92 -26.69 -2.11 0.54
C HIS A 92 -25.87 -3.39 0.52
N LYS A 93 -26.23 -4.35 -0.36
CA LYS A 93 -25.53 -5.63 -0.55
C LYS A 93 -24.70 -5.64 -1.83
N GLY A 94 -23.70 -4.77 -1.88
CA GLY A 94 -22.75 -4.65 -3.00
C GLY A 94 -23.19 -3.78 -4.19
N PHE A 95 -24.47 -3.40 -4.27
CA PHE A 95 -24.95 -2.50 -5.33
C PHE A 95 -25.81 -1.39 -4.73
N ASN A 96 -25.42 -0.15 -5.01
CA ASN A 96 -26.22 1.02 -4.70
C ASN A 96 -27.03 1.43 -5.93
N TYR A 97 -28.24 0.88 -6.07
CA TYR A 97 -29.10 1.13 -7.23
C TYR A 97 -29.51 2.59 -7.38
N ASN A 98 -29.69 3.30 -6.26
CA ASN A 98 -30.04 4.71 -6.26
C ASN A 98 -28.89 5.57 -6.81
N GLU A 99 -27.67 5.37 -6.32
CA GLU A 99 -26.50 6.09 -6.84
C GLU A 99 -26.15 5.69 -8.27
N MET A 100 -26.34 4.43 -8.65
CA MET A 100 -26.19 3.99 -10.04
C MET A 100 -27.16 4.73 -10.97
N TRP A 101 -28.42 4.88 -10.55
CA TRP A 101 -29.43 5.62 -11.32
C TRP A 101 -29.13 7.12 -11.37
N ASN A 102 -28.75 7.72 -10.25
CA ASN A 102 -28.35 9.13 -10.16
C ASN A 102 -27.14 9.43 -11.04
N ALA A 103 -26.10 8.57 -11.00
CA ALA A 103 -24.92 8.70 -11.84
C ALA A 103 -25.27 8.60 -13.33
N PHE A 104 -26.15 7.68 -13.71
CA PHE A 104 -26.63 7.53 -15.08
C PHE A 104 -27.36 8.79 -15.58
N LEU A 105 -28.25 9.37 -14.78
CA LEU A 105 -28.96 10.61 -15.12
C LEU A 105 -28.00 11.81 -15.25
N GLU A 106 -27.01 11.91 -14.36
CA GLU A 106 -25.98 12.95 -14.43
C GLU A 106 -25.11 12.81 -15.69
N ASP A 107 -24.70 11.60 -16.04
CA ASP A 107 -23.87 11.33 -17.21
C ASP A 107 -24.59 11.69 -18.51
N ILE A 108 -25.91 11.40 -18.60
CA ILE A 108 -26.77 11.84 -19.71
C ILE A 108 -26.84 13.37 -19.75
N LYS A 109 -27.10 14.02 -18.61
CA LYS A 109 -27.23 15.48 -18.53
C LYS A 109 -25.95 16.20 -18.95
N LYS A 110 -24.78 15.64 -18.59
CA LYS A 110 -23.46 16.23 -18.86
C LYS A 110 -22.83 15.74 -20.17
N TRP A 111 -23.47 14.80 -20.89
CA TRP A 111 -22.95 14.16 -22.10
C TRP A 111 -21.52 13.59 -21.94
N LYS A 112 -21.16 13.23 -20.71
CA LYS A 112 -19.82 12.75 -20.33
C LYS A 112 -19.97 11.77 -19.16
N PHE A 113 -19.13 10.74 -19.11
CA PHE A 113 -19.01 9.88 -17.92
C PHE A 113 -18.27 10.65 -16.82
N VAL A 114 -19.02 11.34 -15.96
CA VAL A 114 -18.48 12.25 -14.93
C VAL A 114 -18.42 11.58 -13.56
N ARG A 115 -19.34 10.66 -13.26
CA ARG A 115 -19.45 10.03 -11.92
C ARG A 115 -19.42 8.51 -12.02
N GLY A 116 -18.52 7.87 -11.27
CA GLY A 116 -18.45 6.41 -11.20
C GLY A 116 -19.43 5.90 -10.14
N GLY A 117 -20.48 5.19 -10.54
CA GLY A 117 -21.44 4.59 -9.60
C GLY A 117 -21.04 3.19 -9.10
N SER A 118 -19.73 2.92 -8.90
CA SER A 118 -19.28 1.60 -8.43
C SER A 118 -19.04 1.60 -6.92
N THR A 119 -19.62 0.64 -6.22
CA THR A 119 -19.51 0.45 -4.76
C THR A 119 -18.14 -0.04 -4.33
N ILE A 120 -17.82 0.05 -3.03
CA ILE A 120 -16.59 -0.50 -2.45
C ILE A 120 -16.43 -1.99 -2.79
N THR A 121 -17.50 -2.78 -2.69
CA THR A 121 -17.47 -4.21 -2.99
C THR A 121 -17.20 -4.49 -4.48
N GLN A 122 -17.79 -3.71 -5.38
CA GLN A 122 -17.51 -3.81 -6.82
C GLN A 122 -16.05 -3.48 -7.12
N GLN A 123 -15.52 -2.46 -6.46
CA GLN A 123 -14.13 -2.07 -6.61
C GLN A 123 -13.17 -3.13 -6.05
N LEU A 124 -13.48 -3.75 -4.92
CA LEU A 124 -12.73 -4.89 -4.37
C LEU A 124 -12.72 -6.07 -5.35
N ALA A 125 -13.90 -6.46 -5.86
CA ALA A 125 -14.03 -7.53 -6.85
C ALA A 125 -13.13 -7.28 -8.07
N LYS A 126 -13.15 -6.05 -8.59
CA LYS A 126 -12.32 -5.59 -9.70
C LYS A 126 -10.83 -5.67 -9.39
N ASN A 127 -10.41 -5.22 -8.20
CA ASN A 127 -8.99 -5.08 -7.87
C ASN A 127 -8.32 -6.42 -7.52
N VAL A 128 -9.07 -7.34 -6.91
CA VAL A 128 -8.53 -8.64 -6.47
C VAL A 128 -8.58 -9.68 -7.59
N PHE A 129 -9.72 -9.83 -8.26
CA PHE A 129 -10.00 -11.03 -9.06
C PHE A 129 -10.02 -10.78 -10.57
N LEU A 130 -9.93 -9.52 -11.02
CA LEU A 130 -10.10 -9.17 -12.42
C LEU A 130 -8.93 -8.36 -12.97
N TYR A 131 -8.72 -8.48 -14.29
CA TYR A 131 -7.73 -7.67 -15.01
C TYR A 131 -8.22 -6.22 -15.21
N LYS A 132 -7.31 -5.24 -15.29
CA LYS A 132 -7.65 -3.80 -15.37
C LYS A 132 -8.35 -3.36 -16.68
N LYS A 133 -8.30 -4.14 -17.77
CA LYS A 133 -8.88 -3.77 -19.09
C LYS A 133 -10.41 -3.61 -19.01
N LYS A 134 -10.92 -2.43 -19.40
CA LYS A 134 -12.35 -2.12 -19.39
C LYS A 134 -13.09 -2.84 -20.54
N THR A 135 -13.69 -3.99 -20.27
CA THR A 135 -14.57 -4.72 -21.19
C THR A 135 -15.95 -4.96 -20.56
N ILE A 136 -16.98 -5.16 -21.39
CA ILE A 136 -18.32 -5.55 -20.92
C ILE A 136 -18.25 -6.89 -20.19
N GLU A 137 -17.50 -7.85 -20.74
CA GLU A 137 -17.23 -9.13 -20.10
C GLU A 137 -16.68 -8.96 -18.67
N ARG A 138 -15.64 -8.13 -18.48
CA ARG A 138 -15.09 -7.86 -17.16
C ARG A 138 -16.15 -7.28 -16.22
N LYS A 139 -16.99 -6.35 -16.70
CA LYS A 139 -18.04 -5.75 -15.86
C LYS A 139 -19.11 -6.77 -15.46
N ILE A 140 -19.45 -7.72 -16.33
CA ILE A 140 -20.34 -8.83 -15.98
C ILE A 140 -19.70 -9.70 -14.90
N LYS A 141 -18.42 -10.08 -15.05
CA LYS A 141 -17.67 -10.84 -14.01
C LYS A 141 -17.65 -10.10 -12.67
N GLU A 142 -17.45 -8.78 -12.70
CA GLU A 142 -17.47 -7.92 -11.51
C GLU A 142 -18.81 -8.00 -10.77
N VAL A 143 -19.94 -8.01 -11.48
CA VAL A 143 -21.28 -8.14 -10.87
C VAL A 143 -21.41 -9.47 -10.12
N PHE A 144 -21.04 -10.59 -10.73
CA PHE A 144 -21.15 -11.89 -10.08
C PHE A 144 -20.20 -12.04 -8.89
N LEU A 145 -18.96 -11.56 -9.01
CA LEU A 145 -17.99 -11.53 -7.92
C LEU A 145 -18.45 -10.66 -6.75
N THR A 146 -19.03 -9.49 -7.03
CA THR A 146 -19.60 -8.59 -6.02
C THR A 146 -20.65 -9.31 -5.20
N TYR A 147 -21.57 -10.01 -5.86
CA TYR A 147 -22.60 -10.80 -5.19
C TYR A 147 -22.00 -11.92 -4.32
N GLN A 148 -21.00 -12.65 -4.82
CA GLN A 148 -20.33 -13.71 -4.07
C GLN A 148 -19.58 -13.18 -2.85
N ILE A 149 -18.86 -12.06 -2.99
CA ILE A 149 -18.15 -11.39 -1.90
C ILE A 149 -19.12 -10.99 -0.78
N GLU A 150 -20.24 -10.33 -1.12
CA GLU A 150 -21.27 -9.92 -0.15
C GLU A 150 -21.97 -11.09 0.53
N LYS A 151 -22.02 -12.25 -0.12
CA LYS A 151 -22.59 -13.47 0.46
C LYS A 151 -21.62 -14.16 1.44
N ILE A 152 -20.32 -14.06 1.21
CA ILE A 152 -19.28 -14.83 1.91
C ILE A 152 -18.64 -14.03 3.04
N LEU A 153 -18.42 -12.72 2.84
CA LEU A 153 -17.69 -11.86 3.76
C LEU A 153 -18.64 -10.87 4.47
N THR A 154 -18.30 -10.50 5.69
CA THR A 154 -18.98 -9.41 6.40
C THR A 154 -18.57 -8.05 5.83
N LYS A 155 -19.39 -7.02 6.06
CA LYS A 155 -19.09 -5.65 5.60
C LYS A 155 -17.77 -5.12 6.14
N GLU A 156 -17.46 -5.42 7.39
CA GLU A 156 -16.22 -5.05 8.04
C GLU A 156 -15.03 -5.72 7.33
N ARG A 157 -15.14 -7.01 7.01
CA ARG A 157 -14.08 -7.73 6.30
C ARG A 157 -13.91 -7.24 4.87
N ILE A 158 -15.00 -6.89 4.18
CA ILE A 158 -14.95 -6.27 2.84
C ILE A 158 -14.22 -4.94 2.90
N LEU A 159 -14.57 -4.08 3.86
CA LEU A 159 -13.92 -2.78 4.04
C LEU A 159 -12.43 -2.93 4.39
N GLU A 160 -12.09 -3.86 5.29
CA GLU A 160 -10.71 -4.16 5.65
C GLU A 160 -9.89 -4.61 4.43
N LEU A 161 -10.41 -5.55 3.65
CA LEU A 161 -9.76 -5.99 2.41
C LEU A 161 -9.64 -4.86 1.40
N TYR A 162 -10.69 -4.06 1.22
CA TYR A 162 -10.66 -2.92 0.31
C TYR A 162 -9.57 -1.92 0.70
N LEU A 163 -9.53 -1.50 1.97
CA LEU A 163 -8.55 -0.54 2.46
C LEU A 163 -7.10 -1.05 2.33
N ASN A 164 -6.88 -2.36 2.40
CA ASN A 164 -5.56 -2.98 2.21
C ASN A 164 -5.24 -3.32 0.73
N GLU A 165 -6.24 -3.44 -0.14
CA GLU A 165 -6.03 -3.83 -1.55
C GLU A 165 -5.94 -2.66 -2.52
N VAL A 166 -6.60 -1.54 -2.24
CA VAL A 166 -6.61 -0.40 -3.17
C VAL A 166 -5.24 0.26 -3.31
N GLU A 167 -4.96 0.75 -4.52
CA GLU A 167 -3.79 1.57 -4.85
C GLU A 167 -4.06 3.00 -4.36
N TRP A 168 -3.10 3.59 -3.61
CA TRP A 168 -3.18 4.95 -3.06
C TRP A 168 -2.14 5.90 -3.67
N GLY A 169 -1.19 5.37 -4.42
CA GLY A 169 -0.14 6.10 -5.12
C GLY A 169 0.60 5.17 -6.08
N ASP A 170 1.69 5.63 -6.68
CA ASP A 170 2.46 4.79 -7.60
C ASP A 170 3.09 3.61 -6.84
N SER A 171 2.62 2.40 -7.11
CA SER A 171 3.03 1.17 -6.41
C SER A 171 2.74 1.13 -4.90
N ILE A 172 1.99 2.10 -4.36
CA ILE A 172 1.60 2.15 -2.94
C ILE A 172 0.21 1.55 -2.80
N TYR A 173 0.11 0.44 -2.11
CA TYR A 173 -1.11 -0.33 -1.91
C TYR A 173 -1.41 -0.48 -0.43
N GLY A 174 -2.68 -0.39 -0.06
CA GLY A 174 -3.08 -0.50 1.32
C GLY A 174 -2.89 0.79 2.13
N ILE A 175 -3.82 0.99 3.06
CA ILE A 175 -3.96 2.25 3.77
C ILE A 175 -2.81 2.54 4.74
N GLU A 176 -2.21 1.51 5.32
CA GLU A 176 -1.06 1.66 6.23
C GLU A 176 0.17 2.17 5.48
N ALA A 177 0.49 1.53 4.35
CA ALA A 177 1.57 1.96 3.47
C ALA A 177 1.35 3.40 2.99
N SER A 178 0.12 3.76 2.64
CA SER A 178 -0.27 5.12 2.24
C SER A 178 -0.10 6.15 3.35
N SER A 179 -0.60 5.85 4.55
CA SER A 179 -0.52 6.73 5.73
C SER A 179 0.93 7.02 6.08
N ARG A 180 1.76 5.97 6.10
CA ARG A 180 3.19 6.11 6.28
C ARG A 180 3.78 6.93 5.15
N PHE A 181 3.59 6.56 3.89
CA PHE A 181 4.21 7.26 2.76
C PHE A 181 3.93 8.78 2.72
N TYR A 182 2.68 9.19 2.92
CA TYR A 182 2.30 10.60 2.81
C TYR A 182 2.54 11.42 4.09
N PHE A 183 2.38 10.82 5.28
CA PHE A 183 2.34 11.58 6.54
C PHE A 183 3.35 11.13 7.60
N ASP A 184 4.06 10.03 7.38
CA ASP A 184 4.96 9.41 8.38
C ASP A 184 4.24 9.00 9.66
N LYS A 185 2.99 8.57 9.51
CA LYS A 185 2.13 8.14 10.62
C LYS A 185 1.54 6.78 10.32
N PRO A 186 1.34 5.92 11.33
CA PRO A 186 0.50 4.74 11.18
C PRO A 186 -0.95 5.16 10.89
N ALA A 187 -1.73 4.30 10.24
CA ALA A 187 -3.14 4.57 9.92
C ALA A 187 -4.01 4.77 11.17
N SER A 188 -3.52 4.38 12.35
CA SER A 188 -4.13 4.61 13.67
C SER A 188 -3.95 6.03 14.19
N GLU A 189 -3.10 6.85 13.58
CA GLU A 189 -2.78 8.22 14.03
C GLU A 189 -3.12 9.29 12.99
N ILE A 190 -3.76 8.89 11.89
CA ILE A 190 -4.21 9.81 10.84
C ILE A 190 -5.42 10.62 11.34
N ASN A 191 -5.29 11.95 11.34
CA ASN A 191 -6.35 12.86 11.74
C ASN A 191 -7.40 13.06 10.64
N LEU A 192 -8.47 13.80 10.93
CA LEU A 192 -9.60 14.02 10.00
C LEU A 192 -9.19 14.73 8.69
N ALA A 193 -8.34 15.74 8.75
CA ALA A 193 -7.91 16.48 7.56
C ALA A 193 -7.05 15.61 6.64
N GLU A 194 -6.11 14.86 7.22
CA GLU A 194 -5.26 13.88 6.54
C GLU A 194 -6.08 12.71 6.00
N SER A 195 -7.10 12.24 6.74
CA SER A 195 -8.05 11.22 6.32
C SER A 195 -8.74 11.59 5.01
N ALA A 196 -9.26 12.81 4.94
CA ALA A 196 -9.93 13.32 3.77
C ALA A 196 -8.97 13.60 2.60
N ILE A 197 -7.69 13.91 2.86
CA ILE A 197 -6.64 13.91 1.82
C ILE A 197 -6.49 12.50 1.25
N LEU A 198 -6.29 11.47 2.09
CA LEU A 198 -6.09 10.10 1.61
C LEU A 198 -7.28 9.62 0.76
N ALA A 199 -8.49 9.79 1.27
CA ALA A 199 -9.73 9.43 0.55
C ALA A 199 -9.88 10.18 -0.77
N SER A 200 -9.39 11.43 -0.87
CA SER A 200 -9.49 12.21 -2.11
C SER A 200 -8.70 11.65 -3.29
N MET A 201 -7.70 10.80 -3.02
CA MET A 201 -6.79 10.22 -4.01
C MET A 201 -7.37 8.99 -4.71
N LEU A 202 -8.21 8.22 -4.03
CA LEU A 202 -8.70 6.90 -4.45
C LEU A 202 -9.24 6.82 -5.89
N PRO A 203 -10.00 7.79 -6.41
CA PRO A 203 -10.55 7.66 -7.76
C PRO A 203 -9.49 7.60 -8.86
N ASN A 204 -8.35 8.25 -8.65
CA ASN A 204 -7.22 8.21 -9.56
C ASN A 204 -5.92 8.60 -8.82
N PRO A 205 -5.29 7.65 -8.11
CA PRO A 205 -4.20 7.95 -7.19
C PRO A 205 -3.01 8.65 -7.84
N LYS A 206 -2.63 8.21 -9.05
CA LYS A 206 -1.52 8.81 -9.81
C LYS A 206 -1.82 10.24 -10.28
N TYR A 207 -3.10 10.56 -10.51
CA TYR A 207 -3.52 11.91 -10.88
C TYR A 207 -3.67 12.81 -9.66
N PHE A 208 -4.28 12.32 -8.59
CA PHE A 208 -4.49 13.03 -7.32
C PHE A 208 -3.33 12.85 -6.36
N ASP A 209 -2.11 12.93 -6.89
CA ASP A 209 -0.88 12.88 -6.10
C ASP A 209 -0.66 14.25 -5.42
N PRO A 210 -0.68 14.33 -4.07
CA PRO A 210 -0.56 15.59 -3.33
C PRO A 210 0.83 16.23 -3.51
N TYR A 211 1.87 15.47 -3.83
CA TYR A 211 3.19 16.03 -4.14
C TYR A 211 3.23 16.76 -5.47
N LYS A 212 2.33 16.43 -6.40
CA LYS A 212 2.26 17.02 -7.74
C LYS A 212 1.13 18.02 -7.89
N ARG A 213 0.00 17.83 -7.19
CA ARG A 213 -1.26 18.55 -7.41
C ARG A 213 -1.99 18.90 -6.12
N LEU A 214 -1.27 19.35 -5.10
CA LEU A 214 -1.83 19.65 -3.77
C LEU A 214 -3.13 20.48 -3.82
N SER A 215 -3.20 21.55 -4.62
CA SER A 215 -4.40 22.39 -4.72
C SER A 215 -5.65 21.63 -5.20
N ARG A 216 -5.49 20.66 -6.12
CA ARG A 216 -6.61 19.82 -6.58
C ARG A 216 -7.03 18.80 -5.54
N VAL A 217 -6.05 18.24 -4.83
CA VAL A 217 -6.29 17.28 -3.73
C VAL A 217 -7.02 17.99 -2.59
N ILE A 218 -6.57 19.17 -2.17
CA ILE A 218 -7.24 20.00 -1.16
C ILE A 218 -8.69 20.31 -1.55
N LYS A 219 -8.94 20.73 -2.80
CA LYS A 219 -10.32 21.00 -3.25
C LYS A 219 -11.23 19.77 -3.12
N ARG A 220 -10.72 18.57 -3.38
CA ARG A 220 -11.47 17.32 -3.18
C ARG A 220 -11.62 16.97 -1.71
N GLN A 221 -10.57 17.15 -0.92
CA GLN A 221 -10.60 16.97 0.53
C GLN A 221 -11.68 17.85 1.18
N GLN A 222 -11.75 19.13 0.84
CA GLN A 222 -12.81 20.03 1.31
C GLN A 222 -14.20 19.54 0.91
N ARG A 223 -14.37 19.00 -0.31
CA ARG A 223 -15.64 18.40 -0.72
C ARG A 223 -15.99 17.15 0.10
N ILE A 224 -15.01 16.30 0.41
CA ILE A 224 -15.23 15.11 1.26
C ILE A 224 -15.61 15.52 2.67
N LEU A 225 -14.90 16.48 3.28
CA LEU A 225 -15.25 17.01 4.60
C LEU A 225 -16.67 17.58 4.62
N GLN A 226 -17.07 18.30 3.57
CA GLN A 226 -18.43 18.83 3.44
C GLN A 226 -19.46 17.69 3.39
N LEU A 227 -19.20 16.63 2.63
CA LEU A 227 -20.07 15.46 2.57
C LEU A 227 -20.13 14.72 3.92
N MET A 228 -19.02 14.64 4.66
CA MET A 228 -18.99 14.03 6.00
C MET A 228 -19.83 14.83 6.99
N LEU A 229 -19.80 16.16 6.91
CA LEU A 229 -20.65 17.05 7.72
C LEU A 229 -22.13 16.87 7.36
N GLU A 230 -22.47 16.85 6.07
CA GLU A 230 -23.84 16.61 5.57
C GLU A 230 -24.39 15.24 6.03
N ALA A 231 -23.53 14.22 6.03
CA ALA A 231 -23.82 12.87 6.51
C ALA A 231 -23.79 12.75 8.05
N LYS A 232 -23.56 13.85 8.79
CA LYS A 232 -23.45 13.90 10.25
C LYS A 232 -22.39 12.98 10.85
N LYS A 233 -21.34 12.68 10.08
CA LYS A 233 -20.18 11.88 10.54
C LYS A 233 -19.17 12.71 11.33
N ILE A 234 -19.22 14.02 11.16
CA ILE A 234 -18.42 15.00 11.89
C ILE A 234 -19.31 16.17 12.31
N SER A 235 -18.93 16.83 13.39
CA SER A 235 -19.53 18.07 13.85
C SER A 235 -19.08 19.27 13.01
N LYS A 236 -19.77 20.40 13.19
CA LYS A 236 -19.41 21.65 12.53
C LYS A 236 -18.01 22.14 12.98
N ASP A 237 -17.69 21.98 14.25
CA ASP A 237 -16.40 22.42 14.81
C ASP A 237 -15.24 21.57 14.22
N GLU A 238 -15.40 20.24 14.19
CA GLU A 238 -14.42 19.34 13.54
C GLU A 238 -14.24 19.64 12.05
N TYR A 239 -15.32 19.97 11.34
CA TYR A 239 -15.26 20.39 9.95
C TYR A 239 -14.42 21.67 9.79
N GLU A 240 -14.70 22.69 10.60
CA GLU A 240 -14.00 23.97 10.54
C GLU A 240 -12.52 23.83 10.93
N ASP A 241 -12.20 23.02 11.94
CA ASP A 241 -10.83 22.71 12.34
C ASP A 241 -10.08 21.96 11.23
N ALA A 242 -10.71 20.97 10.60
CA ALA A 242 -10.12 20.21 9.49
C ALA A 242 -9.88 21.08 8.25
N LEU A 243 -10.67 22.12 8.01
CA LEU A 243 -10.44 23.10 6.94
C LEU A 243 -9.25 24.02 7.23
N ARG A 244 -9.01 24.37 8.50
CA ARG A 244 -7.89 25.22 8.92
C ARG A 244 -6.58 24.45 9.10
N TYR A 245 -6.64 23.14 9.25
CA TYR A 245 -5.47 22.30 9.46
C TYR A 245 -4.49 22.41 8.28
N LYS A 246 -3.25 22.79 8.57
CA LYS A 246 -2.18 22.86 7.57
C LYS A 246 -1.70 21.44 7.27
N ILE A 247 -1.98 20.96 6.06
CA ILE A 247 -1.49 19.68 5.58
C ILE A 247 0.04 19.72 5.45
N ILE A 248 0.72 18.87 6.21
CA ILE A 248 2.17 18.66 6.15
C ILE A 248 2.38 17.27 5.54
N LEU A 249 2.86 17.23 4.30
CA LEU A 249 3.32 15.99 3.68
C LEU A 249 4.72 15.69 4.18
N ARG A 250 5.08 14.41 4.22
CA ARG A 250 6.47 13.99 4.46
C ARG A 250 7.41 14.68 3.47
N GLU A 251 8.55 15.17 3.94
CA GLU A 251 9.52 15.88 3.10
C GLU A 251 10.20 14.96 2.08
N ASP A 252 10.58 13.74 2.50
CA ASP A 252 11.12 12.73 1.59
C ASP A 252 10.02 12.17 0.65
N LYS A 253 10.11 12.54 -0.62
CA LYS A 253 9.10 12.15 -1.63
C LYS A 253 9.30 10.74 -2.16
N THR A 254 10.39 10.09 -1.79
CA THR A 254 10.75 8.79 -2.30
C THR A 254 10.34 7.70 -1.31
N ASP A 255 10.15 6.47 -1.77
CA ASP A 255 9.99 5.32 -0.87
C ASP A 255 11.30 4.99 -0.10
N LYS A 256 12.31 5.88 -0.17
CA LYS A 256 13.64 5.71 0.41
C LYS A 256 13.69 5.89 1.92
N ARG A 257 12.58 6.16 2.61
CA ARG A 257 12.48 5.89 4.06
C ARG A 257 12.92 4.48 4.44
N PHE A 258 12.85 3.54 3.49
CA PHE A 258 13.20 2.14 3.68
C PHE A 258 14.46 1.73 2.93
N ASN A 259 15.24 2.69 2.45
CA ASN A 259 16.58 2.49 1.94
C ASN A 259 17.44 3.55 2.60
N ILE A 260 18.08 3.17 3.71
CA ILE A 260 18.99 4.02 4.50
C ILE A 260 19.78 4.90 3.54
N GLU A 261 19.65 6.22 3.71
CA GLU A 261 20.15 7.18 2.75
C GLU A 261 21.65 6.97 2.49
N ASN A 262 22.01 7.10 1.20
CA ASN A 262 23.38 7.25 0.66
C ASN A 262 24.16 5.98 0.30
N LEU A 263 23.74 5.25 -0.74
CA LEU A 263 24.68 4.63 -1.70
C LEU A 263 24.07 4.61 -3.11
N LYS A 264 24.54 5.50 -4.00
CA LYS A 264 24.44 5.26 -5.44
C LYS A 264 25.64 4.42 -5.84
N TYR A 265 25.44 3.13 -6.05
CA TYR A 265 26.48 2.28 -6.63
C TYR A 265 26.67 2.64 -8.11
N LYS A 266 27.92 2.56 -8.59
CA LYS A 266 28.33 2.86 -9.98
C LYS A 266 27.56 2.04 -11.04
N ASN A 267 26.89 0.96 -10.63
CA ASN A 267 26.07 0.09 -11.48
C ASN A 267 24.57 0.46 -11.46
N GLY A 268 24.17 1.56 -10.82
CA GLY A 268 22.78 2.02 -10.78
C GLY A 268 21.91 1.45 -9.65
N MET A 269 22.49 0.75 -8.67
CA MET A 269 21.75 0.33 -7.48
C MET A 269 21.63 1.48 -6.48
N GLU A 270 20.40 1.75 -6.03
CA GLU A 270 20.03 2.86 -5.12
C GLU A 270 19.87 2.44 -3.64
N LYS A 271 20.23 1.19 -3.27
CA LYS A 271 19.98 0.63 -1.93
C LYS A 271 21.20 0.78 -1.01
N ALA A 272 20.95 1.02 0.27
CA ALA A 272 21.99 1.07 1.30
C ALA A 272 22.69 -0.29 1.45
N CYS A 273 23.97 -0.28 1.85
CA CYS A 273 24.78 -1.50 2.03
C CYS A 273 24.08 -2.57 2.88
N TYR A 274 23.63 -2.19 4.08
CA TYR A 274 22.92 -3.10 4.97
C TYR A 274 21.66 -3.68 4.31
N ASN A 275 20.91 -2.84 3.59
CA ASN A 275 19.66 -3.25 2.95
C ASN A 275 19.90 -4.20 1.77
N LEU A 276 21.03 -4.09 1.07
CA LEU A 276 21.43 -5.05 0.03
C LEU A 276 21.79 -6.39 0.65
N LEU A 277 22.67 -6.39 1.64
CA LEU A 277 23.21 -7.61 2.25
C LEU A 277 22.12 -8.40 2.99
N ILE A 278 21.23 -7.72 3.72
CA ILE A 278 20.12 -8.42 4.37
C ILE A 278 19.09 -8.90 3.34
N GLU A 279 18.86 -8.18 2.24
CA GLU A 279 17.97 -8.65 1.18
C GLU A 279 18.50 -9.93 0.53
N GLU A 280 19.78 -9.95 0.19
CA GLU A 280 20.48 -11.12 -0.37
C GLU A 280 20.42 -12.32 0.59
N TYR A 281 20.81 -12.12 1.85
CA TYR A 281 20.68 -13.17 2.86
C TYR A 281 19.25 -13.72 2.96
N LEU A 282 18.24 -12.85 2.93
CA LEU A 282 16.85 -13.27 3.01
C LEU A 282 16.39 -14.00 1.75
N THR A 283 16.77 -13.54 0.56
CA THR A 283 16.37 -14.18 -0.70
C THR A 283 17.06 -15.52 -0.90
N GLU A 284 18.32 -15.66 -0.50
CA GLU A 284 19.03 -16.94 -0.49
C GLU A 284 18.41 -17.93 0.49
N ARG A 285 18.11 -17.48 1.71
CA ARG A 285 17.57 -18.35 2.78
C ARG A 285 16.11 -18.74 2.58
N PHE A 286 15.29 -17.82 2.06
CA PHE A 286 13.83 -17.97 2.05
C PHE A 286 13.20 -17.98 0.65
N GLY A 287 13.94 -17.60 -0.39
CA GLY A 287 13.45 -17.43 -1.74
C GLY A 287 12.75 -16.09 -1.97
N GLU A 288 12.83 -15.58 -3.20
CA GLU A 288 12.29 -14.28 -3.60
C GLU A 288 10.79 -14.13 -3.31
N ASP A 289 9.97 -15.15 -3.57
CA ASP A 289 8.52 -15.05 -3.34
C ASP A 289 8.19 -14.79 -1.87
N ARG A 290 8.89 -15.44 -0.94
CA ARG A 290 8.64 -15.22 0.49
C ARG A 290 9.11 -13.82 0.93
N VAL A 291 10.24 -13.36 0.42
CA VAL A 291 10.79 -12.04 0.76
C VAL A 291 9.95 -10.91 0.17
N TYR A 292 9.58 -10.98 -1.11
CA TYR A 292 8.92 -9.87 -1.81
C TYR A 292 7.39 -9.90 -1.75
N ARG A 293 6.78 -11.04 -1.37
CA ARG A 293 5.31 -11.20 -1.34
C ARG A 293 4.77 -11.83 -0.05
N GLY A 294 5.64 -12.43 0.77
CA GLY A 294 5.23 -13.19 1.95
C GLY A 294 4.87 -12.38 3.17
N GLY A 295 5.19 -11.07 3.21
CA GLY A 295 4.85 -10.22 4.35
C GLY A 295 5.60 -10.53 5.63
N MET A 296 6.90 -10.81 5.54
CA MET A 296 7.72 -11.12 6.70
C MET A 296 7.92 -9.87 7.56
N LYS A 297 8.03 -10.06 8.87
CA LYS A 297 8.50 -9.03 9.79
C LYS A 297 9.83 -9.47 10.37
N ILE A 298 10.86 -8.69 10.13
CA ILE A 298 12.24 -9.05 10.43
C ILE A 298 12.74 -8.07 11.47
N LYS A 299 12.82 -8.52 12.72
CA LYS A 299 13.37 -7.74 13.82
C LYS A 299 14.86 -8.01 13.91
N THR A 300 15.63 -6.95 13.95
CA THR A 300 17.09 -7.02 13.90
C THR A 300 17.67 -6.36 15.14
N GLY A 301 18.90 -6.73 15.49
CA GLY A 301 19.69 -5.99 16.48
C GLY A 301 20.27 -4.69 15.94
N PHE A 302 20.04 -4.37 14.66
CA PHE A 302 20.62 -3.24 13.96
C PHE A 302 20.27 -1.93 14.64
N ASP A 303 21.25 -1.05 14.75
CA ASP A 303 21.15 0.30 15.29
C ASP A 303 21.39 1.27 14.13
N LEU A 304 20.30 1.90 13.69
CA LEU A 304 20.31 2.84 12.57
C LEU A 304 21.14 4.08 12.86
N GLU A 305 21.15 4.57 14.10
CA GLU A 305 21.89 5.77 14.48
C GLU A 305 23.39 5.49 14.45
N LEU A 306 23.81 4.34 15.01
CA LEU A 306 25.19 3.87 14.94
C LEU A 306 25.64 3.70 13.48
N HIS A 307 24.84 3.02 12.65
CA HIS A 307 25.17 2.80 11.26
C HIS A 307 25.39 4.12 10.50
N ASN A 308 24.51 5.11 10.71
CA ASN A 308 24.63 6.42 10.08
C ASN A 308 25.84 7.21 10.57
N ALA A 309 26.18 7.13 11.87
CA ALA A 309 27.37 7.75 12.42
C ALA A 309 28.65 7.19 11.79
N ILE A 310 28.72 5.86 11.62
CA ILE A 310 29.83 5.19 10.95
C ILE A 310 29.86 5.53 9.45
N ALA A 311 28.72 5.56 8.78
CA ALA A 311 28.63 5.92 7.36
C ALA A 311 29.14 7.35 7.10
N ALA A 312 28.88 8.28 8.03
CA ALA A 312 29.40 9.65 7.95
C ALA A 312 30.94 9.73 8.09
N ILE A 313 31.56 8.78 8.81
CA ILE A 313 33.02 8.67 8.96
C ILE A 313 33.69 8.16 7.67
N ILE A 314 33.06 7.20 6.99
CA ILE A 314 33.62 6.50 5.82
C ILE A 314 33.69 7.40 4.58
N ASP A 315 32.87 8.47 4.50
CA ASP A 315 32.72 9.41 3.36
C ASP A 315 32.41 8.70 2.03
N ASN A 316 31.14 8.31 1.88
CA ASN A 316 30.65 7.42 0.82
C ASN A 316 30.53 8.02 -0.60
N LYS A 317 31.22 9.13 -0.90
CA LYS A 317 30.86 9.96 -2.06
C LYS A 317 31.23 9.40 -3.44
N ASN A 318 32.10 8.40 -3.57
CA ASN A 318 32.41 7.74 -4.85
C ASN A 318 33.17 6.42 -4.62
N ILE A 319 32.48 5.30 -4.49
CA ILE A 319 33.11 4.03 -4.10
C ILE A 319 32.69 2.88 -5.02
N THR A 320 33.68 2.09 -5.46
CA THR A 320 33.49 0.68 -5.81
C THR A 320 33.50 -0.10 -4.50
N PRO A 321 32.40 -0.79 -4.11
CA PRO A 321 32.40 -1.56 -2.87
C PRO A 321 33.45 -2.66 -2.91
N SER A 322 34.18 -2.81 -1.80
CA SER A 322 34.94 -4.04 -1.56
C SER A 322 34.01 -5.14 -1.07
N GLU A 323 34.42 -6.40 -1.22
CA GLU A 323 33.78 -7.56 -0.58
C GLU A 323 33.89 -7.52 0.96
N ASN A 324 34.68 -6.60 1.52
CA ASN A 324 34.80 -6.42 2.95
C ASN A 324 33.81 -5.37 3.49
N VAL A 325 33.26 -5.69 4.66
CA VAL A 325 32.36 -4.83 5.42
C VAL A 325 32.92 -4.59 6.82
N LEU A 326 32.65 -3.40 7.35
CA LEU A 326 32.84 -3.11 8.76
C LEU A 326 31.55 -3.47 9.51
N ILE A 327 31.66 -4.35 10.49
CA ILE A 327 30.56 -4.69 11.40
C ILE A 327 30.82 -4.17 12.81
N ALA A 328 29.76 -3.76 13.49
CA ALA A 328 29.75 -3.52 14.93
C ALA A 328 28.91 -4.61 15.62
N LEU A 329 29.46 -5.22 16.67
CA LEU A 329 28.85 -6.32 17.42
C LEU A 329 28.67 -5.97 18.89
N GLU A 330 27.54 -6.38 19.45
CA GLU A 330 27.34 -6.51 20.90
C GLU A 330 27.13 -8.00 21.22
N GLY A 331 28.18 -8.66 21.74
CA GLY A 331 28.21 -10.12 21.79
C GLY A 331 28.19 -10.72 20.38
N GLU A 332 27.16 -11.51 20.07
CA GLU A 332 26.93 -12.12 18.75
C GLU A 332 25.91 -11.32 17.90
N VAL A 333 25.35 -10.24 18.45
CA VAL A 333 24.30 -9.47 17.77
C VAL A 333 24.92 -8.37 16.93
N ILE A 334 24.58 -8.35 15.63
CA ILE A 334 24.95 -7.28 14.71
C ILE A 334 24.21 -6.00 15.07
N LYS A 335 24.99 -4.93 15.29
CA LYS A 335 24.51 -3.56 15.54
C LYS A 335 24.65 -2.68 14.31
N SER A 336 25.67 -2.85 13.49
CA SER A 336 25.77 -2.15 12.22
C SER A 336 26.57 -2.96 11.20
N ILE A 337 26.29 -2.73 9.92
CA ILE A 337 27.08 -3.23 8.79
C ILE A 337 27.30 -2.08 7.84
N ASN A 338 28.56 -1.75 7.54
CA ASN A 338 28.94 -0.61 6.72
C ASN A 338 29.91 -1.10 5.64
N CYS A 339 29.52 -0.94 4.37
CA CYS A 339 30.37 -1.30 3.24
C CYS A 339 31.60 -0.39 3.21
N LEU A 340 32.74 -0.96 2.84
CA LEU A 340 34.01 -0.26 2.75
C LEU A 340 34.42 -0.04 1.28
N PRO A 341 35.15 1.05 0.98
CA PRO A 341 35.83 1.20 -0.29
C PRO A 341 36.98 0.21 -0.48
N GLU A 342 37.20 -0.24 -1.73
CA GLU A 342 38.34 -1.10 -2.10
C GLU A 342 39.70 -0.57 -1.60
N ASP A 343 39.94 0.75 -1.63
CA ASP A 343 41.22 1.36 -1.28
C ASP A 343 41.23 2.04 0.12
N TYR A 344 40.30 1.71 1.02
CA TYR A 344 40.18 2.44 2.29
C TYR A 344 41.23 2.02 3.33
N ASN A 345 41.89 3.02 3.95
CA ASN A 345 42.87 2.77 5.01
C ASN A 345 42.16 2.38 6.33
N VAL A 346 42.29 1.11 6.68
CA VAL A 346 41.67 0.48 7.86
C VAL A 346 42.15 1.10 9.19
N ASP A 347 43.41 1.53 9.27
CA ASP A 347 43.98 2.08 10.51
C ASP A 347 43.35 3.43 10.85
N ILE A 348 43.12 4.28 9.84
CA ILE A 348 42.46 5.58 10.00
C ILE A 348 40.99 5.41 10.43
N LEU A 349 40.34 4.35 9.95
CA LEU A 349 38.95 4.06 10.29
C LEU A 349 38.81 3.69 11.75
N LYS A 350 39.74 2.87 12.26
CA LYS A 350 39.72 2.39 13.64
C LYS A 350 39.79 3.53 14.66
N ASP A 351 40.74 4.46 14.49
CA ASP A 351 40.88 5.63 15.39
C ASP A 351 39.63 6.51 15.42
N LYS A 352 38.97 6.70 14.26
CA LYS A 352 37.74 7.50 14.17
C LYS A 352 36.52 6.80 14.77
N ILE A 353 36.46 5.47 14.67
CA ILE A 353 35.39 4.67 15.26
C ILE A 353 35.55 4.61 16.78
N ASP A 354 36.76 4.40 17.28
CA ASP A 354 37.04 4.39 18.72
C ASP A 354 36.64 5.73 19.36
N ALA A 355 36.77 6.84 18.61
CA ALA A 355 36.32 8.16 19.03
C ALA A 355 34.78 8.31 19.17
N LEU A 356 33.97 7.40 18.63
CA LEU A 356 32.53 7.36 18.87
C LEU A 356 32.20 6.99 20.33
N GLY A 357 33.14 6.36 21.04
CA GLY A 357 32.99 6.00 22.45
C GLY A 357 31.89 4.96 22.73
N GLN A 358 31.41 4.26 21.71
CA GLN A 358 30.38 3.24 21.84
C GLN A 358 31.01 1.88 22.23
N PRO A 359 30.40 1.10 23.13
CA PRO A 359 30.97 -0.13 23.68
C PRO A 359 30.84 -1.35 22.74
N TYR A 360 30.89 -1.15 21.43
CA TYR A 360 30.73 -2.22 20.44
C TYR A 360 32.08 -2.78 19.99
N ASN A 361 32.09 -4.05 19.60
CA ASN A 361 33.25 -4.69 19.00
C ASN A 361 33.22 -4.49 17.48
N TYR A 362 34.23 -3.80 16.96
CA TYR A 362 34.33 -3.48 15.54
C TYR A 362 35.26 -4.45 14.82
N LYS A 363 34.79 -5.04 13.72
CA LYS A 363 35.57 -5.96 12.89
C LYS A 363 35.38 -5.65 11.42
N ILE A 364 36.44 -5.87 10.64
CA ILE A 364 36.34 -5.94 9.19
C ILE A 364 36.33 -7.41 8.82
N ILE A 365 35.31 -7.82 8.08
CA ILE A 365 35.10 -9.20 7.64
C ILE A 365 34.69 -9.19 6.16
N ASN A 366 34.79 -10.34 5.50
CA ASN A 366 34.17 -10.52 4.19
C ASN A 366 32.63 -10.57 4.34
N GLU A 367 31.89 -10.09 3.35
CA GLU A 367 30.42 -10.05 3.37
C GLU A 367 29.77 -11.43 3.51
N ASP A 368 30.41 -12.50 3.01
CA ASP A 368 29.95 -13.89 3.16
C ASP A 368 30.05 -14.41 4.62
N GLU A 369 30.83 -13.73 5.47
CA GLU A 369 31.09 -14.14 6.85
C GLU A 369 30.17 -13.43 7.86
N ILE A 370 29.17 -12.66 7.40
CA ILE A 370 28.28 -11.90 8.27
C ILE A 370 27.43 -12.84 9.15
N PRO A 371 27.48 -12.71 10.49
CA PRO A 371 26.76 -13.60 11.40
C PRO A 371 25.28 -13.19 11.54
N TRP A 372 24.44 -13.57 10.58
CA TRP A 372 23.01 -13.26 10.54
C TRP A 372 22.14 -13.97 11.63
N GLU A 373 22.76 -14.69 12.56
CA GLU A 373 22.09 -15.54 13.55
C GLU A 373 21.24 -14.76 14.57
N GLY A 374 21.49 -13.45 14.73
CA GLY A 374 20.73 -12.56 15.62
C GLY A 374 19.39 -12.03 15.08
N LEU A 375 18.94 -12.46 13.90
CA LEU A 375 17.68 -12.00 13.30
C LEU A 375 16.47 -12.75 13.87
N ILE A 376 15.50 -12.02 14.40
CA ILE A 376 14.19 -12.56 14.80
C ILE A 376 13.23 -12.38 13.62
N ILE A 377 12.83 -13.49 13.01
CA ILE A 377 11.99 -13.48 11.81
C ILE A 377 10.60 -13.99 12.15
N GLU A 378 9.61 -13.13 12.00
CA GLU A 378 8.19 -13.46 12.12
C GLU A 378 7.60 -13.59 10.71
N THR A 379 7.04 -14.77 10.40
CA THR A 379 6.33 -15.02 9.14
C THR A 379 4.82 -15.09 9.37
N ARG A 380 4.03 -14.64 8.38
CA ARG A 380 2.57 -14.52 8.48
C ARG A 380 1.79 -15.81 8.20
#